data_AF-A0A1A6GKG9-F1
#
_entry.id   AF-A0A1A6GKG9-F1
#
_cell.length_a   1.000
_cell.length_b   1.000
_cell.length_c   1.000
_cell.angle_alpha   90.00
_cell.angle_beta   90.00
_cell.angle_gamma   90.00
#
_symmetry.space_group_name_H-M   'P 1'
#
loop_
_entity.id
_entity.type
_entity.pdbx_description
1 polymer ?
#
loop_
_entity_poly.entity_id
_entity_poly.type
_entity_poly.pdbx_seq_one_letter_code
_entity_poly.pdbx_strand_id
1 'polypeptide(L)'
;GRVPDRFSALLSPLPLNKPPPWALLYEFQRVNITPPKFILKPRLKRSKRQLLRFPRNVEEETKYIELMIVNDHIMFKKHRLSVVHTNTYAKSVVNMADMIYKDQLKTRIVLVAMETWAADNKFAISENPLITLREFMKYRRDFIKEKSDAVHLFSY
;
A
#
# COMPACT_ATOMS: atom_id res chain seq x y z
N GLY A 1 41.64 35.30 -67.41
CA GLY A 1 40.20 35.31 -67.75
C GLY A 1 39.50 36.37 -66.92
N ARG A 2 38.35 36.95 -67.30
CA ARG A 2 37.19 36.36 -68.01
C ARG A 2 36.55 35.27 -67.11
N VAL A 3 35.65 35.60 -66.16
CA VAL A 3 34.23 36.09 -66.23
C VAL A 3 33.23 34.92 -66.21
N PRO A 4 32.01 35.01 -65.62
CA PRO A 4 31.39 36.10 -64.82
C PRO A 4 31.66 35.87 -63.31
N ASP A 5 30.80 35.93 -62.27
CA ASP A 5 29.35 36.19 -62.02
C ASP A 5 29.23 36.49 -60.48
N ARG A 6 28.26 37.18 -59.83
CA ARG A 6 26.88 37.64 -60.12
C ARG A 6 26.54 39.03 -59.51
N PHE A 7 25.41 39.58 -59.97
CA PHE A 7 24.51 40.60 -59.41
C PHE A 7 24.99 41.65 -58.39
N SER A 8 25.16 42.86 -58.93
CA SER A 8 25.03 44.15 -58.22
C SER A 8 23.56 44.61 -58.14
N ALA A 9 23.30 45.60 -57.27
CA ALA A 9 22.07 46.39 -57.13
C ALA A 9 20.83 45.65 -56.55
N LEU A 10 19.83 46.30 -55.95
CA LEU A 10 19.48 47.74 -55.89
C LEU A 10 19.24 48.24 -54.45
N LEU A 11 19.43 49.53 -54.23
CA LEU A 11 18.88 50.25 -53.08
C LEU A 11 17.48 50.78 -53.43
N SER A 12 16.49 50.66 -52.54
CA SER A 12 15.19 51.33 -52.68
C SER A 12 14.54 51.67 -51.33
N PRO A 13 13.81 52.80 -51.21
CA PRO A 13 13.17 53.19 -49.94
C PRO A 13 11.91 52.37 -49.63
N LEU A 14 11.53 52.31 -48.35
CA LEU A 14 10.27 51.71 -47.91
C LEU A 14 9.04 52.50 -48.40
N PRO A 15 7.98 51.84 -48.90
CA PRO A 15 6.77 52.53 -49.37
C PRO A 15 5.91 53.05 -48.20
N LEU A 16 5.56 54.34 -48.27
CA LEU A 16 4.93 55.13 -47.20
C LEU A 16 3.46 54.79 -46.87
N ASN A 17 2.88 53.75 -47.49
CA ASN A 17 1.45 53.41 -47.37
C ASN A 17 1.21 51.94 -46.99
N LYS A 18 1.52 51.58 -45.73
CA LYS A 18 0.96 50.40 -45.07
C LYS A 18 0.25 50.84 -43.77
N PRO A 19 -1.02 50.44 -43.56
CA PRO A 19 -1.70 50.74 -42.30
C PRO A 19 -1.02 49.99 -41.13
N PRO A 20 -1.06 50.55 -39.90
CA PRO A 20 -0.43 49.93 -38.74
C PRO A 20 -1.13 48.61 -38.36
N PRO A 21 -0.44 47.66 -37.69
CA PRO A 21 -0.97 46.30 -37.44
C PRO A 21 -2.32 46.24 -36.72
N TRP A 22 -2.65 47.24 -35.90
CA TRP A 22 -3.92 47.31 -35.18
C TRP A 22 -5.13 47.63 -36.08
N ALA A 23 -4.93 48.17 -37.30
CA ALA A 23 -6.02 48.53 -38.19
C ALA A 23 -6.88 47.32 -38.62
N LEU A 24 -6.29 46.11 -38.66
CA LEU A 24 -7.00 44.88 -38.97
C LEU A 24 -8.04 44.50 -37.90
N LEU A 25 -7.85 44.90 -36.63
CA LEU A 25 -8.78 44.56 -35.54
C LEU A 25 -10.15 45.24 -35.69
N TYR A 26 -10.22 46.40 -36.36
CA TYR A 26 -11.46 47.16 -36.49
C TYR A 26 -12.42 46.56 -37.54
N GLU A 27 -11.89 46.01 -38.65
CA GLU A 27 -12.70 45.33 -39.67
C GLU A 27 -13.32 44.02 -39.15
N PHE A 28 -12.58 43.25 -38.33
CA PHE A 28 -13.08 41.99 -37.76
C PHE A 28 -14.35 42.17 -36.91
N GLN A 29 -14.59 43.37 -36.36
CA GLN A 29 -15.72 43.63 -35.46
C GLN A 29 -17.03 44.01 -36.21
N ARG A 30 -17.00 44.07 -37.55
CA ARG A 30 -18.20 44.35 -38.39
C ARG A 30 -18.90 43.12 -38.94
N VAL A 31 -18.40 41.91 -38.67
CA VAL A 31 -18.99 40.67 -39.21
C VAL A 31 -20.12 40.16 -38.31
N ASN A 32 -21.37 40.42 -38.71
CA ASN A 32 -22.57 39.87 -38.05
C ASN A 32 -22.70 38.35 -38.30
N ILE A 33 -21.88 37.55 -37.62
CA ILE A 33 -21.96 36.09 -37.65
C ILE A 33 -23.06 35.63 -36.69
N THR A 34 -24.24 35.32 -37.22
CA THR A 34 -25.21 34.50 -36.48
C THR A 34 -24.62 33.10 -36.27
N PRO A 35 -24.47 32.61 -35.03
CA PRO A 35 -23.84 31.32 -34.80
C PRO A 35 -24.73 30.20 -35.35
N PRO A 36 -24.19 29.24 -36.13
CA PRO A 36 -24.97 28.12 -36.62
C PRO A 36 -25.50 27.30 -35.44
N LYS A 37 -26.77 26.90 -35.51
CA LYS A 37 -27.42 26.07 -34.47
C LYS A 37 -26.81 24.66 -34.47
N PHE A 38 -25.72 24.48 -33.73
CA PHE A 38 -25.14 23.17 -33.47
C PHE A 38 -26.13 22.28 -32.72
N ILE A 39 -26.78 21.36 -33.45
CA ILE A 39 -27.58 20.30 -32.83
C ILE A 39 -26.62 19.35 -32.13
N LEU A 40 -26.42 19.59 -30.82
CA LEU A 40 -25.71 18.69 -29.93
C LEU A 40 -26.49 17.38 -29.82
N LYS A 41 -26.17 16.41 -30.69
CA LYS A 41 -26.62 15.02 -30.54
C LYS A 41 -26.34 14.60 -29.09
N PRO A 42 -27.30 14.01 -28.35
CA PRO A 42 -27.10 13.67 -26.95
C PRO A 42 -25.84 12.82 -26.79
N ARG A 43 -24.80 13.40 -26.17
CA ARG A 43 -23.57 12.67 -25.88
C ARG A 43 -23.96 11.57 -24.91
N LEU A 44 -24.06 10.33 -25.42
CA LEU A 44 -24.35 9.15 -24.61
C LEU A 44 -23.45 9.21 -23.39
N LYS A 45 -24.04 9.48 -22.22
CA LYS A 45 -23.30 9.49 -20.96
C LYS A 45 -22.71 8.10 -20.86
N ARG A 46 -21.39 7.98 -21.01
CA ARG A 46 -20.68 6.71 -20.88
C ARG A 46 -20.88 6.30 -19.44
N SER A 47 -21.94 5.52 -19.20
CA SER A 47 -22.35 5.13 -17.86
C SER A 47 -21.12 4.50 -17.24
N LYS A 48 -20.59 5.15 -16.21
CA LYS A 48 -19.50 4.61 -15.43
C LYS A 48 -20.10 3.31 -14.91
N ARG A 49 -19.60 2.16 -15.40
CA ARG A 49 -19.99 0.86 -14.83
C ARG A 49 -19.56 0.94 -13.37
N GLN A 50 -20.50 1.34 -12.52
CA GLN A 50 -20.55 0.89 -11.14
C GLN A 50 -20.67 -0.61 -11.30
N LEU A 51 -19.51 -1.27 -11.34
CA LEU A 51 -19.42 -2.69 -11.06
C LEU A 51 -20.24 -2.86 -9.79
N LEU A 52 -21.31 -3.64 -9.87
CA LEU A 52 -22.16 -3.91 -8.72
C LEU A 52 -21.23 -4.46 -7.65
N ARG A 53 -20.87 -3.61 -6.69
CA ARG A 53 -20.02 -3.97 -5.58
C ARG A 53 -20.93 -4.67 -4.60
N PHE A 54 -21.34 -5.88 -5.01
CA PHE A 54 -21.98 -6.84 -4.13
C PHE A 54 -21.22 -6.80 -2.81
N PRO A 55 -21.91 -6.63 -1.67
CA PRO A 55 -21.24 -6.66 -0.39
C PRO A 55 -20.54 -8.00 -0.30
N ARG A 56 -19.20 -8.01 -0.37
CA ARG A 56 -18.43 -9.23 -0.23
C ARG A 56 -18.74 -9.75 1.16
N ASN A 57 -19.27 -10.97 1.25
CA ASN A 57 -19.64 -11.52 2.52
C ASN A 57 -18.36 -11.78 3.32
N VAL A 58 -18.09 -10.94 4.32
CA VAL A 58 -16.87 -10.97 5.15
C VAL A 58 -16.82 -12.23 6.04
N GLU A 59 -17.93 -12.97 6.11
CA GLU A 59 -18.03 -14.29 6.73
C GLU A 59 -17.63 -15.43 5.77
N GLU A 60 -17.72 -15.21 4.46
CA GLU A 60 -17.29 -16.16 3.43
C GLU A 60 -15.81 -16.00 3.02
N GLU A 61 -15.18 -14.85 3.27
CA GLU A 61 -13.74 -14.67 3.03
C GLU A 61 -12.91 -15.48 4.04
N THR A 62 -11.93 -16.27 3.57
CA THR A 62 -10.99 -17.00 4.45
C THR A 62 -10.12 -16.00 5.20
N LYS A 63 -10.12 -16.09 6.53
CA LYS A 63 -9.40 -15.16 7.40
C LYS A 63 -8.00 -15.70 7.73
N TYR A 64 -7.11 -14.79 8.09
CA TYR A 64 -5.73 -15.11 8.48
C TYR A 64 -5.42 -14.39 9.78
N ILE A 65 -4.62 -15.01 10.63
CA ILE A 65 -4.05 -14.41 11.84
C ILE A 65 -2.53 -14.52 11.72
N GLU A 66 -1.85 -13.40 11.55
CA GLU A 66 -0.40 -13.32 11.64
C GLU A 66 0.00 -13.44 13.12
N LEU A 67 0.51 -14.62 13.49
CA LEU A 67 0.90 -14.96 14.85
C LEU A 67 2.43 -14.92 15.01
N MET A 68 2.88 -14.23 16.05
CA MET A 68 4.23 -14.37 16.60
C MET A 68 4.18 -15.12 17.93
N ILE A 69 5.18 -15.96 18.19
CA ILE A 69 5.38 -16.63 19.49
C ILE A 69 6.65 -16.12 20.15
N VAL A 70 6.58 -15.92 21.46
CA VAL A 70 7.75 -15.72 22.32
C VAL A 70 7.79 -16.90 23.28
N ASN A 71 8.84 -17.71 23.25
CA ASN A 71 9.05 -18.79 24.22
C ASN A 71 9.90 -18.28 25.38
N ASP A 72 9.43 -18.47 26.62
CA ASP A 72 10.13 -18.02 27.82
C ASP A 72 11.38 -18.88 28.14
N HIS A 73 12.14 -18.44 29.13
CA HIS A 73 13.38 -19.10 29.56
C HIS A 73 13.12 -20.44 30.28
N ILE A 74 11.99 -20.61 30.98
CA ILE A 74 11.56 -21.89 31.55
C ILE A 74 11.21 -22.86 30.42
N MET A 75 10.48 -22.41 29.40
CA MET A 75 10.13 -23.20 28.21
C MET A 75 11.37 -23.66 27.44
N PHE A 76 12.38 -22.80 27.31
CA PHE A 76 13.71 -23.14 26.78
C PHE A 76 14.45 -24.19 27.63
N LYS A 77 14.44 -24.03 28.97
CA LYS A 77 14.99 -25.01 29.93
C LYS A 77 14.32 -26.39 29.81
N LYS A 78 12.99 -26.43 29.69
CA LYS A 78 12.21 -27.68 29.49
C LYS A 78 12.58 -28.39 28.18
N HIS A 79 12.88 -27.64 27.12
CA HIS A 79 13.29 -28.16 25.81
C HIS A 79 14.81 -28.37 25.68
N ARG A 80 15.44 -28.87 26.75
CA ARG A 80 16.86 -29.27 26.81
C ARG A 80 17.84 -28.16 26.42
N LEU A 81 17.53 -26.90 26.78
CA LEU A 81 18.33 -25.72 26.43
C LEU A 81 18.59 -25.58 24.91
N SER A 82 17.63 -26.01 24.09
CA SER A 82 17.77 -26.05 22.64
C SER A 82 16.69 -25.24 21.94
N VAL A 83 17.10 -24.17 21.26
CA VAL A 83 16.21 -23.32 20.46
C VAL A 83 15.54 -24.14 19.37
N VAL A 84 16.23 -25.11 18.76
CA VAL A 84 15.66 -25.99 17.74
C VAL A 84 14.51 -26.83 18.29
N HIS A 85 14.69 -27.50 19.45
CA HIS A 85 13.61 -28.27 20.07
C HIS A 85 12.45 -27.38 20.54
N THR A 86 12.75 -26.23 21.17
CA THR A 86 11.75 -25.26 21.64
C THR A 86 10.87 -24.77 20.48
N ASN A 87 11.52 -24.31 19.39
CA ASN A 87 10.82 -23.78 18.23
C ASN A 87 10.08 -24.87 17.45
N THR A 88 10.55 -26.13 17.50
CA THR A 88 9.85 -27.27 16.88
C THR A 88 8.59 -27.64 17.65
N TYR A 89 8.66 -27.69 19.00
CA TYR A 89 7.48 -27.87 19.84
C TYR A 89 6.43 -26.77 19.59
N ALA A 90 6.85 -25.50 19.61
CA ALA A 90 5.95 -24.38 19.42
C ALA A 90 5.27 -24.39 18.04
N LYS A 91 5.99 -24.78 16.97
CA LYS A 91 5.40 -25.03 15.65
C LYS A 91 4.33 -26.13 15.66
N SER A 92 4.57 -27.24 16.36
CA SER A 92 3.57 -28.31 16.51
C SER A 92 2.29 -27.81 17.21
N VAL A 93 2.42 -26.98 18.24
CA VAL A 93 1.26 -26.36 18.92
C VAL A 93 0.48 -25.44 17.96
N VAL A 94 1.17 -24.60 17.18
CA VAL A 94 0.52 -23.76 16.15
C VAL A 94 -0.20 -24.60 15.10
N ASN A 95 0.42 -25.68 14.60
CA ASN A 95 -0.20 -26.54 13.60
C ASN A 95 -1.48 -27.20 14.10
N MET A 96 -1.52 -27.62 15.38
CA MET A 96 -2.74 -28.15 16.00
C MET A 96 -3.83 -27.08 16.15
N ALA A 97 -3.47 -25.85 16.51
CA ALA A 97 -4.41 -24.73 16.60
C ALA A 97 -4.94 -24.30 15.22
N ASP A 98 -4.08 -24.22 14.20
CA ASP A 98 -4.45 -23.90 12.83
C ASP A 98 -5.44 -24.91 12.24
N MET A 99 -5.28 -26.20 12.54
CA MET A 99 -6.25 -27.24 12.12
C MET A 99 -7.65 -26.95 12.67
N ILE A 100 -7.76 -26.60 13.96
CA ILE A 100 -9.04 -26.28 14.61
C ILE A 100 -9.64 -24.98 14.04
N TYR A 101 -8.84 -23.92 13.91
CA TYR A 101 -9.30 -22.62 13.38
C TYR A 101 -9.70 -22.71 11.89
N LYS A 102 -9.00 -23.52 11.10
CA LYS A 102 -9.30 -23.78 9.69
C LYS A 102 -10.68 -24.40 9.54
N ASP A 103 -10.95 -25.46 10.31
CA ASP A 103 -12.14 -26.29 10.12
C ASP A 103 -13.38 -25.75 10.85
N GLN A 104 -13.22 -25.02 11.95
CA GLN A 104 -14.34 -24.45 12.71
C GLN A 104 -14.62 -22.96 12.39
N LEU A 105 -13.60 -22.17 12.05
CA LEU A 105 -13.70 -20.70 11.97
C LEU A 105 -13.32 -20.12 10.59
N LYS A 106 -13.08 -20.97 9.58
CA LYS A 106 -12.59 -20.58 8.23
C LYS A 106 -11.36 -19.66 8.29
N THR A 107 -10.52 -19.85 9.30
CA THR A 107 -9.42 -18.96 9.67
C THR A 107 -8.11 -19.73 9.70
N ARG A 108 -7.03 -19.20 9.14
CA ARG A 108 -5.68 -19.82 9.21
C ARG A 108 -4.79 -19.07 10.18
N ILE A 109 -4.02 -19.81 10.98
CA ILE A 109 -3.00 -19.24 11.86
C ILE A 109 -1.66 -19.34 11.13
N VAL A 110 -1.06 -18.19 10.82
CA VAL A 110 0.22 -18.10 10.10
C VAL A 110 1.30 -17.67 11.09
N LEU A 111 2.22 -18.56 11.41
CA LEU A 111 3.38 -18.25 12.24
C LEU A 111 4.37 -17.38 11.44
N VAL A 112 4.33 -16.05 11.66
CA VAL A 112 5.17 -15.08 10.94
C VAL A 112 6.53 -14.84 11.60
N ALA A 113 6.62 -14.98 12.93
CA ALA A 113 7.85 -14.75 13.69
C ALA A 113 7.91 -15.62 14.96
N MET A 114 9.12 -15.87 15.47
CA MET A 114 9.31 -16.56 16.75
C MET A 114 10.59 -16.12 17.46
N GLU A 115 10.48 -15.75 18.73
CA GLU A 115 11.61 -15.53 19.64
C GLU A 115 11.68 -16.65 20.70
N THR A 116 12.87 -16.93 21.24
CA THR A 116 13.08 -17.83 22.37
C THR A 116 14.12 -17.23 23.31
N TRP A 117 13.76 -17.00 24.57
CA TRP A 117 14.61 -16.34 25.56
C TRP A 117 15.67 -17.29 26.14
N ALA A 118 16.66 -17.63 25.31
CA ALA A 118 17.71 -18.58 25.64
C ALA A 118 18.65 -18.15 26.80
N ALA A 119 18.83 -16.85 27.02
CA ALA A 119 19.73 -16.32 28.05
C ALA A 119 19.04 -16.20 29.42
N ASP A 120 18.01 -15.35 29.51
CA ASP A 120 17.10 -15.22 30.66
C ASP A 120 15.81 -14.47 30.22
N ASN A 121 14.79 -14.47 31.08
CA ASN A 121 13.53 -13.76 30.88
C ASN A 121 13.70 -12.23 30.79
N LYS A 122 12.86 -11.57 29.98
CA LYS A 122 12.94 -10.11 29.74
C LYS A 122 12.22 -9.25 30.78
N PHE A 123 11.41 -9.88 31.63
CA PHE A 123 10.73 -9.32 32.80
C PHE A 123 10.40 -10.46 33.78
N ALA A 124 9.88 -10.14 34.97
CA ALA A 124 9.57 -11.15 35.98
C ALA A 124 8.26 -11.88 35.63
N ILE A 125 8.34 -13.18 35.35
CA ILE A 125 7.14 -14.00 35.17
C ILE A 125 6.50 -14.24 36.53
N SER A 126 5.23 -13.87 36.65
CA SER A 126 4.40 -14.02 37.85
C SER A 126 3.48 -15.23 37.71
N GLU A 127 3.26 -15.93 38.83
CA GLU A 127 2.22 -16.95 38.96
C GLU A 127 0.82 -16.42 38.63
N ASN A 128 0.58 -15.11 38.80
CA ASN A 128 -0.66 -14.47 38.38
C ASN A 128 -0.60 -14.13 36.87
N PRO A 129 -1.38 -14.79 36.01
CA PRO A 129 -1.29 -14.61 34.55
C PRO A 129 -1.69 -13.20 34.11
N LEU A 130 -2.49 -12.45 34.88
CA LEU A 130 -2.88 -11.08 34.55
C LEU A 130 -1.73 -10.08 34.77
N ILE A 131 -0.79 -10.38 35.68
CA ILE A 131 0.44 -9.59 35.87
C ILE A 131 1.40 -9.90 34.71
N THR A 132 1.67 -11.18 34.47
CA THR A 132 2.52 -11.64 33.35
C THR A 132 2.03 -11.13 32.00
N LEU A 133 0.72 -11.16 31.73
CA LEU A 133 0.13 -10.60 30.51
C LEU A 133 0.33 -9.07 30.42
N ARG A 134 0.19 -8.34 31.52
CA ARG A 134 0.39 -6.88 31.54
C ARG A 134 1.84 -6.51 31.22
N GLU A 135 2.81 -7.27 31.73
CA GLU A 135 4.22 -7.03 31.46
C GLU A 135 4.65 -7.50 30.08
N PHE A 136 4.14 -8.65 29.61
CA PHE A 136 4.32 -9.10 28.23
C PHE A 136 3.77 -8.08 27.21
N MET A 137 2.62 -7.46 27.50
CA MET A 137 2.05 -6.41 26.65
C MET A 137 2.79 -5.07 26.75
N LYS A 138 3.65 -4.83 27.76
CA LYS A 138 4.66 -3.76 27.70
C LYS A 138 5.77 -4.19 26.74
N TYR A 139 6.38 -5.36 26.98
CA TYR A 139 7.46 -5.91 26.16
C TYR A 139 7.14 -5.92 24.65
N ARG A 140 5.91 -6.31 24.28
CA ARG A 140 5.41 -6.25 22.88
C ARG A 140 5.46 -4.86 22.26
N ARG A 141 5.15 -3.79 23.01
CA ARG A 141 5.17 -2.41 22.49
C ARG A 141 6.58 -1.83 22.42
N ASP A 142 7.41 -2.21 23.38
CA ASP A 142 8.67 -1.51 23.66
C ASP A 142 9.86 -2.15 22.91
N PHE A 143 9.79 -3.46 22.59
CA PHE A 143 10.90 -4.22 22.01
C PHE A 143 10.57 -4.96 20.69
N ILE A 144 9.36 -5.49 20.52
CA ILE A 144 8.97 -6.24 19.31
C ILE A 144 8.71 -5.26 18.15
N LYS A 145 9.29 -5.55 16.98
CA LYS A 145 9.19 -4.71 15.76
C LYS A 145 8.54 -5.43 14.59
N GLU A 146 8.42 -6.74 14.72
CA GLU A 146 7.81 -7.68 13.80
C GLU A 146 6.30 -7.40 13.70
N LYS A 147 5.79 -7.22 12.48
CA LYS A 147 4.35 -7.08 12.25
C LYS A 147 3.66 -8.42 12.46
N SER A 148 2.59 -8.39 13.23
CA SER A 148 1.74 -9.53 13.59
C SER A 148 0.43 -9.01 14.20
N ASP A 149 -0.69 -9.66 13.91
CA ASP A 149 -1.97 -9.40 14.57
C ASP A 149 -1.86 -9.78 16.05
N ALA A 150 -1.38 -10.99 16.31
CA ALA A 150 -1.25 -11.58 17.63
C ALA A 150 0.22 -11.87 17.95
N VAL A 151 0.62 -11.58 19.20
CA VAL A 151 1.86 -12.09 19.78
C VAL A 151 1.47 -12.83 21.06
N HIS A 152 1.84 -14.10 21.19
CA HIS A 152 1.55 -14.91 22.38
C HIS A 152 2.85 -15.33 23.10
N LEU A 153 2.80 -15.31 24.43
CA LEU A 153 3.87 -15.84 25.30
C LEU A 153 3.59 -17.34 25.57
N PHE A 154 4.57 -18.19 25.30
CA PHE A 154 4.59 -19.58 25.75
C PHE A 154 5.49 -19.68 26.98
N SER A 155 4.84 -19.85 28.14
CA SER A 155 5.46 -20.19 29.43
C SER A 155 5.07 -21.62 29.81
N TYR A 156 5.94 -22.29 30.56
CA TYR A 156 5.65 -23.55 31.24
C TYR A 156 5.33 -23.30 32.73
#